data_AF-J0CU03-F1
#
_entry.id   AF-J0CU03-F1
#
_cell.length_a   1.000
_cell.length_b   1.000
_cell.length_c   1.000
_cell.angle_alpha   90.00
_cell.angle_beta   90.00
_cell.angle_gamma   90.00
#
_symmetry.space_group_name_H-M   'P 1'
#
loop_
_entity.id
_entity.type
_entity.pdbx_description
1 polymer ?
#
loop_
_entity_poly.entity_id
_entity_poly.type
_entity_poly.pdbx_seq_one_letter_code
_entity_poly.pdbx_strand_id
1 'polypeptide(L)'
;MRAYGPEPPRWITTLLSFDKNCQYWVNFCERIENEFGDDSVEYQIASQTLFCVPKFHISNHIEDCQFQFHPGHVTGAGRVTGEEVEPPWAELGQAGAQSRDSNPGHRQEIIEDAISDWNFKKLVGMGEHNVNAAH
;
A
#
# COMPACT_ATOMS: atom_id res chain seq x y z
N MET A 1 -12.25 -8.04 -13.19
CA MET A 1 -12.94 -6.84 -12.65
C MET A 1 -12.32 -5.64 -13.31
N ARG A 2 -13.11 -4.82 -14.01
CA ARG A 2 -12.62 -3.66 -14.77
C ARG A 2 -12.44 -2.47 -13.84
N ALA A 3 -11.26 -1.87 -13.87
CA ALA A 3 -11.07 -0.51 -13.38
C ALA A 3 -11.76 0.48 -14.34
N TYR A 4 -12.02 1.69 -13.87
CA TYR A 4 -12.81 2.68 -14.61
C TYR A 4 -11.96 3.63 -15.48
N GLY A 5 -10.63 3.50 -15.46
CA GLY A 5 -9.70 4.35 -16.23
C GLY A 5 -9.29 3.75 -17.59
N PRO A 6 -8.53 4.51 -18.41
CA PRO A 6 -7.94 3.99 -19.65
C PRO A 6 -7.00 2.80 -19.40
N GLU A 7 -6.99 1.82 -20.30
CA GLU A 7 -6.14 0.62 -20.21
C GLU A 7 -4.65 0.99 -20.29
N PRO A 8 -3.80 0.58 -19.32
CA PRO A 8 -2.38 0.89 -19.35
C PRO A 8 -1.67 0.03 -20.42
N PRO A 9 -0.56 0.51 -20.99
CA PRO A 9 0.27 -0.27 -21.90
C PRO A 9 0.84 -1.55 -21.25
N ARG A 10 1.07 -2.57 -22.07
CA ARG A 10 1.32 -3.99 -21.68
C ARG A 10 2.65 -4.30 -20.95
N TRP A 11 3.52 -3.32 -20.73
CA TRP A 11 4.77 -3.50 -19.99
C TRP A 11 4.56 -3.03 -18.54
N ILE A 12 5.30 -3.60 -17.60
CA ILE A 12 5.08 -3.52 -16.14
C ILE A 12 4.80 -2.08 -15.71
N THR A 13 3.54 -1.78 -15.41
CA THR A 13 3.13 -0.49 -14.84
C THR A 13 3.35 -0.57 -13.33
N THR A 14 4.37 0.14 -12.83
CA THR A 14 4.62 0.24 -11.38
C THR A 14 3.55 1.14 -10.77
N LEU A 15 2.87 0.66 -9.74
CA LEU A 15 1.96 1.46 -8.93
C LEU A 15 2.62 1.78 -7.59
N LEU A 16 2.88 3.06 -7.34
CA LEU A 16 3.39 3.53 -6.06
C LEU A 16 2.23 4.06 -5.22
N SER A 17 2.00 3.50 -4.04
CA SER A 17 1.04 4.01 -3.05
C SER A 17 1.77 4.62 -1.85
N PHE A 18 1.42 5.86 -1.52
CA PHE A 18 1.97 6.57 -0.38
C PHE A 18 1.05 7.74 -0.01
N ASP A 19 0.91 8.01 1.28
CA ASP A 19 -0.07 8.97 1.81
C ASP A 19 0.06 10.37 1.19
N LYS A 20 1.30 10.78 0.86
CA LYS A 20 1.58 12.10 0.29
C LYS A 20 1.89 12.08 -1.20
N ASN A 21 1.52 11.01 -1.91
CA ASN A 21 1.79 10.92 -3.35
C ASN A 21 1.18 12.06 -4.15
N CYS A 22 0.04 12.63 -3.73
CA CYS A 22 -0.55 13.79 -4.40
C CYS A 22 0.34 15.04 -4.40
N GLN A 23 1.33 15.12 -3.50
CA GLN A 23 2.34 16.19 -3.46
C GLN A 23 3.67 15.71 -4.02
N TYR A 24 4.04 14.45 -3.75
CA TYR A 24 5.36 13.91 -4.08
C TYR A 24 5.54 13.69 -5.58
N TRP A 25 4.49 13.27 -6.28
CA TRP A 25 4.54 12.92 -7.70
C TRP A 25 5.01 14.09 -8.59
N VAL A 26 4.72 15.34 -8.19
CA VAL A 26 4.95 16.55 -8.99
C VAL A 26 6.41 16.67 -9.43
N ASN A 27 7.34 16.41 -8.50
CA ASN A 27 8.78 16.51 -8.76
C ASN A 27 9.44 15.13 -8.74
N PHE A 28 8.69 14.03 -8.85
CA PHE A 28 9.27 12.70 -8.71
C PHE A 28 10.23 12.38 -9.85
N CYS A 29 9.80 12.54 -11.10
CA CYS A 29 10.64 12.27 -12.26
C CYS A 29 11.87 13.19 -12.29
N GLU A 30 11.71 14.48 -11.97
CA GLU A 30 12.81 15.44 -11.89
C GLU A 30 13.85 15.03 -10.84
N ARG A 31 13.42 14.54 -9.66
CA ARG A 31 14.35 14.05 -8.63
C ARG A 31 15.13 12.83 -9.10
N ILE A 32 14.46 11.89 -9.76
CA ILE A 32 15.09 10.68 -10.29
C ILE A 32 16.08 11.03 -11.41
N GLU A 33 15.70 11.93 -12.32
CA GLU A 33 16.58 12.43 -13.38
C GLU A 33 17.85 13.09 -12.82
N ASN A 34 17.70 13.96 -11.82
CA ASN A 34 18.83 14.66 -11.21
C ASN A 34 19.80 13.72 -10.47
N GLU A 35 19.30 12.60 -9.92
CA GLU A 35 20.12 11.65 -9.17
C GLU A 35 20.75 10.58 -10.07
N PHE A 36 20.00 10.06 -11.05
CA PHE A 36 20.39 8.87 -11.82
C PHE A 36 20.65 9.15 -13.31
N GLY A 37 20.22 10.29 -13.85
CA GLY A 37 20.25 10.60 -15.29
C GLY A 37 18.97 10.19 -16.03
N ASP A 38 18.69 10.83 -17.15
CA ASP A 38 17.49 10.62 -17.99
C ASP A 38 17.55 9.31 -18.81
N ASP A 39 18.75 8.78 -19.03
CA ASP A 39 19.02 7.50 -19.68
C ASP A 39 19.03 6.29 -18.73
N SER A 40 18.85 6.52 -17.42
CA SER A 40 18.86 5.48 -16.39
C SER A 40 17.61 4.59 -16.42
N VAL A 41 17.76 3.36 -15.94
CA VAL A 41 16.64 2.41 -15.77
C VAL A 41 15.64 2.94 -14.74
N GLU A 42 16.14 3.61 -13.71
CA GLU A 42 15.39 4.29 -12.66
C GLU A 42 14.46 5.35 -13.24
N TYR A 43 14.97 6.21 -14.14
CA TYR A 43 14.15 7.20 -14.84
C TYR A 43 13.11 6.56 -15.74
N GLN A 44 13.47 5.49 -16.46
CA GLN A 44 12.51 4.74 -17.26
C GLN A 44 11.38 4.19 -16.38
N ILE A 45 11.67 3.59 -15.22
CA ILE A 45 10.64 3.11 -14.29
C ILE A 45 9.82 4.28 -13.73
N ALA A 46 10.47 5.37 -13.33
CA ALA A 46 9.83 6.53 -12.73
C ALA A 46 8.85 7.23 -13.67
N SER A 47 9.25 7.46 -14.92
CA SER A 47 8.41 8.06 -15.96
C SER A 47 7.17 7.23 -16.31
N GLN A 48 7.21 5.95 -15.95
CA GLN A 48 6.18 4.96 -16.20
C GLN A 48 5.38 4.59 -14.94
N THR A 49 5.72 5.18 -13.79
CA THR A 49 5.10 4.90 -12.50
C THR A 49 3.77 5.64 -12.35
N LEU A 50 2.73 4.93 -11.92
CA LEU A 50 1.46 5.50 -11.51
C LEU A 50 1.46 5.76 -10.00
N PHE A 51 0.86 6.87 -9.60
CA PHE A 51 0.81 7.29 -8.20
C PHE A 51 -0.60 7.16 -7.65
N CYS A 52 -0.70 6.63 -6.44
CA CYS A 52 -1.95 6.56 -5.68
C CYS A 52 -1.73 6.97 -4.24
N VAL A 53 -2.81 7.42 -3.60
CA VAL A 53 -2.89 7.55 -2.14
C VAL A 53 -3.68 6.34 -1.63
N PRO A 54 -3.29 5.72 -0.50
CA PRO A 54 -4.01 4.58 0.02
C PRO A 54 -5.49 4.87 0.25
N LYS A 55 -6.32 3.85 0.07
CA LYS A 55 -7.78 3.99 0.02
C LYS A 55 -8.38 4.57 1.31
N PHE A 56 -7.75 4.31 2.46
CA PHE A 56 -8.19 4.90 3.72
C PHE A 56 -7.84 6.40 3.77
N HIS A 57 -6.59 6.74 3.47
CA HIS A 57 -6.07 8.11 3.54
C HIS A 57 -6.65 9.06 2.49
N ILE A 58 -6.97 8.57 1.30
CA ILE A 58 -7.41 9.44 0.20
C ILE A 58 -8.68 10.23 0.53
N SER A 59 -9.56 9.68 1.38
CA SER A 59 -10.78 10.37 1.83
C SER A 59 -10.52 11.66 2.60
N ASN A 60 -9.32 11.83 3.16
CA ASN A 60 -8.89 13.02 3.89
C ASN A 60 -8.22 14.08 2.98
N HIS A 61 -8.13 13.83 1.68
CA HIS A 61 -7.57 14.77 0.71
C HIS A 61 -8.66 15.61 0.04
N ILE A 62 -8.28 16.72 -0.61
CA ILE A 62 -9.20 17.53 -1.42
C ILE A 62 -9.84 16.70 -2.54
N GLU A 63 -11.01 17.09 -3.01
CA GLU A 63 -11.79 16.33 -4.01
C GLU A 63 -10.98 15.98 -5.26
N ASP A 64 -10.22 16.93 -5.80
CA ASP A 64 -9.36 16.69 -6.97
C ASP A 64 -8.37 15.55 -6.75
N CYS A 65 -7.77 15.48 -5.56
CA CYS A 65 -6.87 14.38 -5.21
C CYS A 65 -7.62 13.05 -5.14
N GLN A 66 -8.85 13.03 -4.65
CA GLN A 66 -9.67 11.82 -4.58
C GLN A 66 -10.00 11.29 -5.96
N PHE A 67 -10.25 12.16 -6.94
CA PHE A 67 -10.45 11.70 -8.31
C PHE A 67 -9.15 11.19 -8.95
N GLN A 68 -8.05 11.91 -8.75
CA GLN A 68 -6.79 11.65 -9.44
C GLN A 68 -5.97 10.48 -8.85
N PHE A 69 -5.92 10.35 -7.53
CA PHE A 69 -5.01 9.41 -6.84
C PHE A 69 -5.73 8.26 -6.13
N HIS A 70 -7.05 8.14 -6.28
CA HIS A 70 -7.76 7.01 -5.69
C HIS A 70 -7.46 5.72 -6.47
N PRO A 71 -7.00 4.64 -5.82
CA PRO A 71 -6.54 3.43 -6.48
C PRO A 71 -7.64 2.72 -7.27
N GLY A 72 -8.91 2.90 -6.88
CA GLY A 72 -10.06 2.38 -7.62
C GLY A 72 -10.30 3.01 -9.00
N HIS A 73 -9.64 4.15 -9.30
CA HIS A 73 -9.70 4.80 -10.61
C HIS A 73 -8.53 4.40 -11.51
N VAL A 74 -7.52 3.70 -10.97
CA VAL A 74 -6.34 3.29 -11.72
C VAL A 74 -6.54 1.93 -12.37
N THR A 75 -6.34 1.87 -13.68
CA THR A 75 -6.47 0.63 -14.42
C THR A 75 -5.28 -0.29 -14.23
N GLY A 76 -5.57 -1.58 -14.05
CA GLY A 76 -4.56 -2.58 -13.69
C GLY A 76 -4.24 -2.68 -12.19
N ALA A 77 -4.63 -1.69 -11.37
CA ALA A 77 -4.32 -1.67 -9.93
C ALA A 77 -5.03 -2.78 -9.12
N GLY A 78 -6.11 -3.37 -9.65
CA GLY A 78 -6.91 -4.33 -8.91
C GLY A 78 -7.63 -3.70 -7.69
N ARG A 79 -8.11 -4.54 -6.77
CA ARG A 79 -8.71 -4.08 -5.50
C ARG A 79 -7.65 -4.07 -4.41
N VAL A 80 -6.88 -2.98 -4.35
CA VAL A 80 -5.82 -2.78 -3.35
C VAL A 80 -6.19 -1.73 -2.32
N THR A 81 -5.71 -1.90 -1.09
CA THR A 81 -5.80 -0.89 -0.02
C THR A 81 -4.72 0.17 -0.17
N GLY A 82 -3.51 -0.24 -0.60
CA GLY A 82 -2.35 0.64 -0.83
C GLY A 82 -1.59 1.05 0.43
N GLU A 83 -2.08 0.68 1.62
CA GLU A 83 -1.47 1.04 2.92
C GLU A 83 -0.65 -0.12 3.50
N GLU A 84 -1.21 -1.32 3.39
CA GLU A 84 -0.55 -2.59 3.72
C GLU A 84 -0.71 -3.53 2.51
N VAL A 85 0.26 -4.41 2.25
CA VAL A 85 0.20 -5.37 1.13
C VAL A 85 -1.03 -6.27 1.29
N GLU A 86 -1.33 -6.70 2.52
CA GLU A 86 -2.58 -7.35 2.90
C GLU A 86 -2.91 -6.99 4.36
N PRO A 87 -4.18 -6.66 4.69
CA PRO A 87 -4.61 -6.64 6.09
C PRO A 87 -4.47 -8.06 6.66
N PRO A 88 -4.32 -8.25 7.99
CA PRO A 88 -4.07 -9.54 8.61
C PRO A 88 -5.31 -10.46 8.63
N TRP A 89 -6.08 -10.51 7.54
CA TRP A 89 -7.31 -11.29 7.40
C TRP A 89 -7.08 -12.78 7.62
N ALA A 90 -5.93 -13.31 7.18
CA ALA A 90 -5.58 -14.71 7.41
C ALA A 90 -5.45 -15.01 8.92
N GLU A 91 -4.80 -14.11 9.67
CA GLU A 91 -4.62 -14.26 11.12
C GLU A 91 -5.92 -13.99 11.88
N LEU A 92 -6.66 -12.95 11.49
CA LEU A 92 -7.98 -12.65 12.06
C LEU A 92 -9.01 -13.76 11.75
N GLY A 93 -8.86 -14.46 10.63
CA GLY A 93 -9.68 -15.62 10.29
C GLY A 93 -9.49 -16.78 11.27
N GLN A 94 -8.26 -16.99 11.75
CA GLN A 94 -7.97 -17.98 12.80
C GLN A 94 -8.60 -17.60 14.14
N ALA A 95 -8.52 -16.32 14.52
CA ALA A 95 -9.19 -15.78 15.70
C ALA A 95 -10.74 -15.81 15.58
N GLY A 96 -11.27 -15.78 14.35
CA GLY A 96 -12.69 -15.89 14.06
C GLY A 96 -13.31 -17.20 14.56
N ALA A 97 -12.59 -18.32 14.44
CA ALA A 97 -13.06 -19.61 14.95
C ALA A 97 -13.13 -19.65 16.48
N GLN A 98 -12.13 -19.05 17.15
CA GLN A 98 -12.04 -19.01 18.62
C GLN A 98 -13.07 -18.06 19.23
N SER A 99 -13.36 -16.94 18.57
CA SER A 99 -14.28 -15.92 19.05
C SER A 99 -15.77 -16.19 18.78
N ARG A 100 -16.10 -17.28 18.08
CA ARG A 100 -17.47 -17.58 17.65
C ARG A 100 -18.43 -17.82 18.82
N ASP A 101 -17.96 -18.52 19.83
CA ASP A 101 -18.77 -18.95 20.98
C ASP A 101 -18.51 -18.06 22.22
N SER A 102 -17.70 -17.01 22.06
CA SER A 102 -17.32 -16.06 23.12
C SER A 102 -18.39 -14.99 23.33
N ASN A 103 -18.53 -14.53 24.57
CA ASN A 103 -19.33 -13.34 24.86
C ASN A 103 -18.70 -12.08 24.21
N PRO A 104 -19.42 -10.97 24.04
CA PRO A 104 -18.92 -9.78 23.33
C PRO A 104 -17.61 -9.21 23.88
N GLY A 105 -17.44 -9.17 25.22
CA GLY A 105 -16.21 -8.68 25.84
C GLY A 105 -15.02 -9.60 25.58
N HIS A 106 -15.23 -10.90 25.79
CA HIS A 106 -14.19 -11.89 25.55
C HIS A 106 -13.82 -12.03 24.06
N ARG A 107 -14.78 -11.80 23.16
CA ARG A 107 -14.52 -11.71 21.72
C ARG A 107 -13.61 -10.53 21.38
N GLN A 108 -13.80 -9.39 22.03
CA GLN A 108 -12.93 -8.22 21.85
C GLN A 108 -11.51 -8.53 22.33
N GLU A 109 -11.36 -9.12 23.53
CA GLU A 109 -10.05 -9.54 24.06
C GLU A 109 -9.30 -10.47 23.10
N ILE A 110 -9.98 -11.50 22.55
CA ILE A 110 -9.38 -12.44 21.58
C ILE A 110 -8.87 -11.70 20.33
N ILE A 111 -9.63 -10.74 19.81
CA ILE A 111 -9.24 -9.97 18.62
C ILE A 111 -8.06 -9.03 18.94
N GLU A 112 -8.10 -8.36 20.09
CA GLU A 112 -7.03 -7.46 20.55
C GLU A 112 -5.72 -8.21 20.75
N ASP A 113 -5.75 -9.38 21.38
CA ASP A 113 -4.57 -10.22 21.58
C ASP A 113 -3.99 -10.70 20.23
N ALA A 114 -4.82 -11.13 19.29
CA ALA A 114 -4.38 -11.55 17.97
C ALA A 114 -3.71 -10.41 17.17
N ILE A 115 -4.27 -9.20 17.23
CA ILE A 115 -3.68 -8.01 16.58
C ILE A 115 -2.38 -7.61 17.29
N SER A 116 -2.33 -7.69 18.61
CA SER A 116 -1.14 -7.37 19.41
C SER A 116 0.03 -8.32 19.09
N ASP A 117 -0.22 -9.62 19.04
CA ASP A 117 0.76 -10.63 18.63
C ASP A 117 1.26 -10.39 17.20
N TRP A 118 0.36 -10.09 16.26
CA TRP A 118 0.75 -9.76 14.89
C TRP A 118 1.65 -8.53 14.82
N ASN A 119 1.33 -7.46 15.57
CA ASN A 119 2.17 -6.27 15.67
C ASN A 119 3.54 -6.57 16.30
N PHE A 120 3.58 -7.40 17.34
CA PHE A 120 4.83 -7.83 17.98
C PHE A 120 5.72 -8.60 17.00
N LYS A 121 5.16 -9.56 16.25
CA LYS A 121 5.90 -10.32 15.23
C LYS A 121 6.47 -9.40 14.15
N LYS A 122 5.70 -8.41 13.68
CA LYS A 122 6.22 -7.39 12.75
C LYS A 122 7.39 -6.62 13.36
N LEU A 123 7.25 -6.15 14.60
CA LEU A 123 8.27 -5.36 15.29
C LEU A 123 9.58 -6.15 15.45
N VAL A 124 9.51 -7.40 15.87
CA VAL A 124 10.69 -8.27 16.03
C VAL A 124 11.30 -8.62 14.67
N GLY A 125 10.48 -8.97 13.67
CA GLY A 125 10.94 -9.31 12.33
C GLY A 125 11.61 -8.14 11.59
N MET A 126 11.20 -6.89 11.87
CA MET A 126 11.87 -5.70 11.32
C MET A 126 13.36 -5.63 11.70
N GLY A 127 13.74 -6.17 12.86
CA GLY A 127 15.16 -6.22 13.28
C GLY A 127 16.02 -7.13 12.40
N GLU A 128 15.46 -8.22 11.88
CA GLU A 128 16.19 -9.22 11.09
C GLU A 128 16.40 -8.80 9.63
N HIS A 129 15.50 -7.98 9.08
CA HIS A 129 15.63 -7.47 7.70
C HIS A 129 16.59 -6.28 7.57
N ASN A 130 16.79 -5.50 8.65
CA ASN A 130 17.67 -4.32 8.63
C ASN A 130 19.16 -4.65 8.81
N VAL A 131 19.52 -5.87 9.23
CA VAL A 131 20.92 -6.28 9.42
C VAL A 131 21.54 -6.91 8.16
N ASN A 132 20.74 -7.27 7.15
CA ASN A 132 21.22 -7.93 5.93
C ASN A 132 21.29 -7.00 4.70
N ALA A 133 20.90 -5.72 4.82
CA ALA A 133 20.97 -4.72 3.75
C ALA A 133 22.21 -3.81 3.83
N ALA A 134 23.13 -4.10 4.76
CA ALA A 134 24.37 -3.33 5.00
C ALA A 134 25.65 -4.05 4.53
N HIS A 135 25.52 -4.99 3.58
CA HIS A 135 26.64 -5.70 2.95
C HIS A 135 26.54 -5.66 1.43
#